data_AF-A0A948TAB1-F1
#
_entry.id   AF-A0A948TAB1-F1
#
_cell.length_a   1.000
_cell.length_b   1.000
_cell.length_c   1.000
_cell.angle_alpha   90.00
_cell.angle_beta   90.00
_cell.angle_gamma   90.00
#
_symmetry.space_group_name_H-M   'P 1'
#
loop_
_entity.id
_entity.type
_entity.pdbx_description
1 polymer ?
#
loop_
_entity_poly.entity_id
_entity_poly.type
_entity_poly.pdbx_seq_one_letter_code
_entity_poly.pdbx_strand_id
1 'polypeptide(L)'
;MKTRLFIIVSIMLAALSVNAQNRFEKIAEMEGVTSVYVSPKMFSMMNGSNTGDINIDKVAKKLTGLQILSSENQEASDMLRKEAAFINTKNGYEELLRVKEGNERVFIYMKENKDANEYVLLVDEGKEFTVIILEGKLTVDEVRGIVNQ
;
A
#
# COMPACT_ATOMS: atom_id res chain seq x y z
N MET A 1 22.28 12.31 41.01
CA MET A 1 21.32 13.01 40.11
C MET A 1 21.61 12.75 38.63
N LYS A 2 22.86 12.81 38.17
CA LYS A 2 23.24 12.58 36.75
C LYS A 2 22.80 11.21 36.18
N THR A 3 22.93 10.13 36.96
CA THR A 3 22.54 8.76 36.54
C THR A 3 21.03 8.57 36.41
N ARG A 4 20.23 9.25 37.24
CA ARG A 4 18.75 9.20 37.16
C ARG A 4 18.22 9.97 35.95
N LEU A 5 18.92 11.05 35.55
CA LEU A 5 18.58 11.82 34.35
C LEU A 5 18.82 11.01 33.07
N PHE A 6 19.92 10.25 32.99
CA PHE A 6 20.21 9.36 31.87
C PHE A 6 19.15 8.26 31.69
N ILE A 7 18.66 7.67 32.78
CA ILE A 7 17.61 6.62 32.72
C ILE A 7 16.29 7.19 32.19
N ILE A 8 15.91 8.40 32.60
CA ILE A 8 14.68 9.05 32.14
C ILE A 8 14.76 9.40 30.64
N VAL A 9 15.93 9.88 30.18
CA VAL A 9 16.16 10.18 28.75
C VAL A 9 16.15 8.90 27.91
N SER A 10 16.74 7.80 28.37
CA SER A 10 16.68 6.51 27.65
C SER A 10 15.27 5.91 27.58
N ILE A 11 14.44 6.09 28.61
CA ILE A 11 13.03 5.65 28.59
C ILE A 11 12.20 6.51 27.63
N MET A 12 12.48 7.81 27.53
CA MET A 12 11.87 8.68 26.51
C MET A 12 12.31 8.32 25.09
N LEU A 13 13.58 7.96 24.86
CA LEU A 13 14.04 7.46 23.55
C LEU A 13 13.43 6.09 23.20
N ALA A 14 13.17 5.22 24.19
CA ALA A 14 12.47 3.95 23.98
C ALA A 14 10.98 4.15 23.66
N ALA A 15 10.36 5.25 24.12
CA ALA A 15 9.00 5.65 23.75
C ALA A 15 8.90 6.29 22.34
N LEU A 16 10.04 6.66 21.73
CA LEU A 16 10.13 7.01 20.31
C LEU A 16 10.22 5.79 19.39
N SER A 17 10.11 4.57 19.95
CA SER A 17 9.64 3.40 19.19
C SER A 17 8.17 3.61 18.88
N VAL A 18 7.89 4.63 18.07
CA VAL A 18 6.61 4.86 17.42
C VAL A 18 6.27 3.51 16.82
N ASN A 19 5.27 2.86 17.41
CA ASN A 19 4.62 1.70 16.84
C ASN A 19 4.53 1.98 15.35
N ALA A 20 4.97 1.05 14.51
CA ALA A 20 4.61 1.03 13.11
C ALA A 20 3.09 0.79 13.03
N GLN A 21 2.30 1.73 13.55
CA GLN A 21 0.93 1.93 13.19
C GLN A 21 1.00 2.13 11.70
N ASN A 22 0.46 1.14 11.01
CA ASN A 22 0.38 1.05 9.57
C ASN A 22 -0.02 2.44 9.07
N ARG A 23 0.81 3.09 8.26
CA ARG A 23 0.62 4.51 7.89
C ARG A 23 -0.78 4.76 7.32
N PHE A 24 -1.34 3.72 6.71
CA PHE A 24 -2.66 3.69 6.11
C PHE A 24 -3.79 3.28 7.05
N GLU A 25 -3.52 2.74 8.25
CA GLU A 25 -4.56 2.50 9.28
C GLU A 25 -5.15 3.82 9.77
N LYS A 26 -4.31 4.83 9.99
CA LYS A 26 -4.80 6.16 10.41
C LYS A 26 -5.64 6.83 9.33
N ILE A 27 -5.31 6.59 8.08
CA ILE A 27 -5.99 7.19 6.92
C ILE A 27 -7.29 6.46 6.61
N ALA A 28 -7.33 5.14 6.86
CA ALA A 28 -8.52 4.32 6.74
C ALA A 28 -9.67 4.77 7.65
N GLU A 29 -9.37 5.45 8.77
CA GLU A 29 -10.37 5.94 9.73
C GLU A 29 -10.81 7.39 9.46
N MET A 30 -10.29 8.04 8.43
CA MET A 30 -10.63 9.44 8.13
C MET A 30 -12.01 9.57 7.50
N GLU A 31 -12.74 10.63 7.89
CA GLU A 31 -14.01 10.97 7.25
C GLU A 31 -13.81 11.28 5.76
N GLY A 32 -14.70 10.76 4.92
CA GLY A 32 -14.63 10.93 3.47
C GLY A 32 -13.62 10.02 2.75
N VAL A 33 -12.98 9.09 3.47
CA VAL A 33 -12.15 8.02 2.89
C VAL A 33 -12.92 6.69 2.97
N THR A 34 -13.06 6.04 1.81
CA THR A 34 -13.48 4.64 1.74
C THR A 34 -12.25 3.75 1.88
N SER A 35 -12.29 2.81 2.82
CA SER A 35 -11.18 1.90 3.09
C SER A 35 -11.63 0.44 2.94
N VAL A 36 -10.90 -0.30 2.11
CA VAL A 36 -11.06 -1.75 1.95
C VAL A 36 -9.74 -2.42 2.26
N TYR A 37 -9.78 -3.42 3.15
CA TYR A 37 -8.63 -4.26 3.45
C TYR A 37 -8.98 -5.74 3.25
N VAL A 38 -8.14 -6.44 2.50
CA VAL A 38 -8.24 -7.87 2.27
C VAL A 38 -7.01 -8.55 2.89
N SER A 39 -7.27 -9.37 3.91
CA SER A 39 -6.22 -10.08 4.64
C SER A 39 -5.73 -11.33 3.88
N PRO A 40 -4.52 -11.83 4.19
CA PRO A 40 -4.05 -13.15 3.73
C PRO A 40 -5.06 -14.27 3.94
N LYS A 41 -5.79 -14.20 5.07
CA LYS A 41 -6.77 -15.22 5.42
C LYS A 41 -7.92 -15.22 4.43
N MET A 42 -8.41 -14.05 4.02
CA MET A 42 -9.46 -13.93 3.01
C MET A 42 -8.99 -14.50 1.67
N PHE A 43 -7.79 -14.16 1.22
CA PHE A 43 -7.22 -14.76 0.00
C PHE A 43 -7.13 -16.29 0.07
N SER A 44 -6.72 -16.84 1.22
CA SER A 44 -6.68 -18.28 1.43
C SER A 44 -8.07 -18.95 1.44
N MET A 45 -9.14 -18.19 1.71
CA MET A 45 -10.52 -18.67 1.68
C MET A 45 -11.15 -18.59 0.29
N MET A 46 -10.59 -17.77 -0.61
CA MET A 46 -11.01 -17.70 -2.01
C MET A 46 -10.54 -18.91 -2.85
N ASN A 47 -9.64 -19.74 -2.28
CA ASN A 47 -9.17 -21.00 -2.87
C ASN A 47 -10.35 -21.88 -3.31
N GLY A 48 -10.39 -22.23 -4.60
CA GLY A 48 -11.44 -23.07 -5.20
C GLY A 48 -12.46 -22.34 -6.07
N SER A 49 -12.30 -21.03 -6.25
CA SER A 49 -13.08 -20.22 -7.20
C SER A 49 -12.38 -20.22 -8.56
N ASN A 50 -12.45 -21.34 -9.30
CA ASN A 50 -11.86 -21.40 -10.65
C ASN A 50 -12.63 -20.48 -11.62
N THR A 51 -12.20 -19.22 -11.72
CA THR A 51 -12.62 -18.31 -12.78
C THR A 51 -11.56 -18.32 -13.89
N GLY A 52 -11.60 -19.33 -14.77
CA GLY A 52 -10.82 -19.36 -16.02
C GLY A 52 -9.39 -19.94 -15.93
N ASP A 53 -8.59 -19.66 -16.97
CA ASP A 53 -7.20 -20.13 -17.18
C ASP A 53 -6.15 -19.44 -16.29
N ILE A 54 -6.53 -18.39 -15.57
CA ILE A 54 -5.65 -17.74 -14.60
C ILE A 54 -5.64 -18.63 -13.36
N ASN A 55 -4.47 -19.17 -13.02
CA ASN A 55 -4.27 -19.92 -11.77
C ASN A 55 -4.22 -18.93 -10.58
N ILE A 56 -5.34 -18.23 -10.37
CA ILE A 56 -5.55 -17.22 -9.32
C ILE A 56 -5.22 -17.81 -7.96
N ASP A 57 -5.47 -19.11 -7.76
CA ASP A 57 -5.09 -19.84 -6.54
C ASP A 57 -3.59 -19.76 -6.22
N LYS A 58 -2.70 -19.76 -7.23
CA LYS A 58 -1.24 -19.66 -6.99
C LYS A 58 -0.83 -18.24 -6.62
N VAL A 59 -1.43 -17.24 -7.27
CA VAL A 59 -1.15 -15.82 -7.01
C VAL A 59 -1.74 -15.41 -5.66
N ALA A 60 -3.00 -15.74 -5.39
CA ALA A 60 -3.71 -15.42 -4.15
C ALA A 60 -3.01 -15.98 -2.91
N LYS A 61 -2.44 -17.19 -2.98
CA LYS A 61 -1.63 -17.78 -1.87
C LYS A 61 -0.35 -17.01 -1.56
N LYS A 62 0.14 -16.20 -2.50
CA LYS A 62 1.35 -15.40 -2.37
C LYS A 62 1.06 -13.96 -1.96
N LEU A 63 -0.20 -13.53 -2.00
CA LEU A 63 -0.61 -12.22 -1.52
C LEU A 63 -0.61 -12.20 0.01
N THR A 64 0.03 -11.18 0.57
CA THR A 64 0.12 -10.94 2.01
C THR A 64 -0.76 -9.78 2.45
N GLY A 65 -1.36 -9.05 1.52
CA GLY A 65 -2.36 -8.02 1.83
C GLY A 65 -2.78 -7.25 0.59
N LEU A 66 -4.02 -6.76 0.61
CA LEU A 66 -4.48 -5.72 -0.30
C LEU A 66 -5.16 -4.64 0.53
N GLN A 67 -4.79 -3.40 0.31
CA GLN A 67 -5.45 -2.24 0.88
C GLN A 67 -5.84 -1.28 -0.24
N ILE A 68 -7.08 -0.81 -0.21
CA ILE A 68 -7.60 0.20 -1.12
C ILE A 68 -8.12 1.35 -0.26
N LEU A 69 -7.63 2.55 -0.54
CA LEU A 69 -8.13 3.80 0.02
C LEU A 69 -8.57 4.67 -1.15
N SER A 70 -9.81 5.13 -1.13
CA SER A 70 -10.31 6.06 -2.12
C SER A 70 -11.09 7.19 -1.47
N SER A 71 -11.07 8.34 -2.10
CA SER A 71 -11.86 9.51 -1.71
C SER A 71 -12.48 10.17 -2.92
N GLU A 72 -13.72 10.65 -2.76
CA GLU A 72 -14.51 11.27 -3.83
C GLU A 72 -14.71 12.79 -3.62
N ASN A 73 -14.14 13.35 -2.54
CA ASN A 73 -14.22 14.78 -2.24
C ASN A 73 -12.82 15.41 -2.09
N GLN A 74 -12.73 16.71 -2.41
CA GLN A 74 -11.46 17.43 -2.49
C GLN A 74 -10.65 17.38 -1.19
N GLU A 75 -11.29 17.57 -0.04
CA GLU A 75 -10.60 17.66 1.25
C GLU A 75 -9.96 16.32 1.62
N ALA A 76 -10.71 15.22 1.55
CA ALA A 76 -10.19 13.88 1.78
C ALA A 76 -9.12 13.50 0.75
N SER A 77 -9.32 13.85 -0.53
CA SER A 77 -8.36 13.59 -1.61
C SER A 77 -7.04 14.34 -1.43
N ASP A 78 -7.09 15.59 -0.97
CA ASP A 78 -5.87 16.36 -0.70
C ASP A 78 -5.07 15.78 0.46
N MET A 79 -5.76 15.31 1.51
CA MET A 79 -5.11 14.64 2.63
C MET A 79 -4.53 13.28 2.23
N LEU A 80 -5.30 12.44 1.52
CA LEU A 80 -4.83 11.14 1.04
C LEU A 80 -3.64 11.30 0.08
N ARG A 81 -3.68 12.28 -0.82
CA ARG A 81 -2.56 12.62 -1.71
C ARG A 81 -1.32 13.05 -0.95
N LYS A 82 -1.47 13.89 0.08
CA LYS A 82 -0.36 14.34 0.92
C LYS A 82 0.29 13.17 1.65
N GLU A 83 -0.49 12.27 2.20
CA GLU A 83 0.03 11.10 2.87
C GLU A 83 0.70 10.14 1.88
N ALA A 84 0.07 9.87 0.74
CA ALA A 84 0.62 9.02 -0.32
C ALA A 84 1.91 9.58 -0.96
N ALA A 85 2.23 10.86 -0.77
CA ALA A 85 3.42 11.49 -1.32
C ALA A 85 4.73 10.84 -0.87
N PHE A 86 4.75 10.02 0.20
CA PHE A 86 5.93 9.24 0.56
C PHE A 86 6.24 8.10 -0.43
N ILE A 87 5.26 7.65 -1.21
CA ILE A 87 5.42 6.62 -2.23
C ILE A 87 6.10 7.29 -3.44
N ASN A 88 7.43 7.31 -3.39
CA ASN A 88 8.25 7.93 -4.41
C ASN A 88 9.67 7.35 -4.39
N THR A 89 10.44 7.66 -5.43
CA THR A 89 11.79 7.13 -5.66
C THR A 89 12.80 7.44 -4.59
N LYS A 90 12.61 8.52 -3.82
CA LYS A 90 13.51 8.86 -2.70
C LYS A 90 13.32 7.94 -1.49
N ASN A 91 12.18 7.24 -1.40
CA ASN A 91 11.84 6.35 -0.30
C ASN A 91 11.93 4.85 -0.67
N GLY A 92 12.68 4.55 -1.73
CA GLY A 92 12.97 3.18 -2.18
C GLY A 92 11.91 2.56 -3.07
N TYR A 93 10.96 3.34 -3.60
CA TYR A 93 10.02 2.87 -4.62
C TYR A 93 10.61 3.03 -6.02
N GLU A 94 10.48 2.03 -6.86
CA GLU A 94 10.74 2.11 -8.30
C GLU A 94 9.45 2.45 -9.03
N GLU A 95 9.48 3.45 -9.92
CA GLU A 95 8.34 3.76 -10.79
C GLU A 95 8.34 2.78 -11.98
N LEU A 96 7.28 1.98 -12.08
CA LEU A 96 7.10 1.00 -13.15
C LEU A 96 6.27 1.55 -14.31
N LEU A 97 5.28 2.38 -14.01
CA LEU A 97 4.40 2.98 -15.01
C LEU A 97 3.98 4.38 -14.57
N ARG A 98 3.87 5.28 -15.55
CA ARG A 98 3.29 6.59 -15.41
C ARG A 98 2.45 6.91 -16.63
N VAL A 99 1.17 7.23 -16.41
CA VAL A 99 0.25 7.74 -17.43
C VAL A 99 -0.24 9.11 -16.98
N LYS A 100 -0.36 10.03 -17.94
CA LYS A 100 -0.91 11.36 -17.73
C LYS A 100 -1.84 11.69 -18.90
N GLU A 101 -3.11 11.86 -18.60
CA GLU A 101 -4.14 12.21 -19.58
C GLU A 101 -4.99 13.36 -19.03
N GLY A 102 -4.85 14.55 -19.62
CA GLY A 102 -5.49 15.75 -19.10
C GLY A 102 -5.12 16.03 -17.64
N ASN A 103 -6.11 15.91 -16.75
CA ASN A 103 -5.94 16.07 -15.29
C ASN A 103 -5.72 14.76 -14.55
N GLU A 104 -5.93 13.62 -15.21
CA GLU A 104 -5.72 12.29 -14.64
C GLU A 104 -4.23 11.94 -14.61
N ARG A 105 -3.78 11.37 -13.50
CA ARG A 105 -2.44 10.82 -13.37
C ARG A 105 -2.52 9.45 -12.74
N VAL A 106 -1.91 8.47 -13.40
CA VAL A 106 -1.81 7.11 -12.91
C VAL A 106 -0.34 6.76 -12.73
N PHE A 107 0.03 6.25 -11.56
CA PHE A 107 1.37 5.76 -11.28
C PHE A 107 1.30 4.34 -10.74
N ILE A 108 2.20 3.48 -11.21
CA ILE A 108 2.48 2.18 -10.58
C ILE A 108 3.90 2.21 -10.05
N TYR A 109 4.03 1.94 -8.76
CA TYR A 109 5.30 1.80 -8.07
C TYR A 109 5.49 0.37 -7.56
N MET A 110 6.75 -0.02 -7.38
CA MET A 110 7.13 -1.23 -6.67
C MET A 110 8.20 -0.92 -5.63
N LYS A 111 8.16 -1.58 -4.49
CA LYS A 111 9.23 -1.56 -3.50
C LYS A 111 9.56 -2.98 -3.08
N GLU A 112 10.82 -3.36 -3.29
CA GLU A 112 11.32 -4.65 -2.82
C GLU A 112 11.53 -4.59 -1.31
N ASN A 113 10.95 -5.55 -0.59
CA ASN A 113 11.25 -5.78 0.81
C ASN A 113 11.77 -7.22 1.00
N LYS A 114 12.36 -7.48 2.16
CA LYS A 114 12.96 -8.81 2.47
C LYS A 114 11.94 -9.96 2.39
N ASP A 115 10.70 -9.69 2.79
CA ASP A 115 9.68 -10.73 2.96
C ASP A 115 8.67 -10.79 1.81
N ALA A 116 8.16 -9.63 1.37
CA ALA A 116 7.18 -9.50 0.30
C ALA A 116 7.37 -8.16 -0.42
N ASN A 117 7.19 -8.15 -1.73
CA ASN A 117 7.23 -6.92 -2.51
C ASN A 117 5.92 -6.15 -2.31
N GLU A 118 6.04 -4.83 -2.27
CA GLU A 118 4.92 -3.90 -2.19
C GLU A 118 4.72 -3.29 -3.57
N TYR A 119 3.51 -3.38 -4.10
CA TYR A 119 3.09 -2.77 -5.36
C TYR A 119 2.04 -1.72 -5.05
N VAL A 120 2.21 -0.51 -5.57
CA VAL A 120 1.31 0.60 -5.28
C VAL A 120 0.82 1.24 -6.57
N LEU A 121 -0.50 1.29 -6.73
CA LEU A 121 -1.18 2.03 -7.78
C LEU A 121 -1.77 3.31 -7.18
N LEU A 122 -1.38 4.45 -7.74
CA LEU A 122 -1.93 5.77 -7.42
C LEU A 122 -2.72 6.27 -8.62
N VAL A 123 -3.97 6.66 -8.39
CA VAL A 123 -4.84 7.30 -9.38
C VAL A 123 -5.28 8.65 -8.83
N ASP A 124 -4.93 9.72 -9.55
CA ASP A 124 -5.25 11.09 -9.19
C ASP A 124 -6.11 11.72 -10.30
N GLU A 125 -7.38 11.96 -10.00
CA GLU A 125 -8.37 12.58 -10.89
C GLU A 125 -8.74 14.00 -10.42
N GLY A 126 -7.86 14.63 -9.62
CA GLY A 126 -8.02 15.98 -9.10
C GLY A 126 -8.88 16.04 -7.84
N LYS A 127 -10.19 15.82 -7.98
CA LYS A 127 -11.13 15.77 -6.83
C LYS A 127 -11.18 14.41 -6.17
N GLU A 128 -10.82 13.38 -6.91
CA GLU A 128 -10.80 12.00 -6.45
C GLU A 128 -9.36 11.50 -6.41
N PHE A 129 -9.06 10.68 -5.42
CA PHE A 129 -7.74 10.09 -5.29
C PHE A 129 -7.88 8.67 -4.75
N THR A 130 -7.20 7.74 -5.41
CA THR A 130 -7.21 6.33 -5.04
C THR A 130 -5.79 5.83 -4.86
N VAL A 131 -5.57 5.11 -3.77
CA VAL A 131 -4.36 4.37 -3.45
C VAL A 131 -4.74 2.90 -3.34
N ILE A 132 -4.11 2.06 -4.17
CA ILE A 132 -4.21 0.61 -4.06
C ILE A 132 -2.83 0.08 -3.72
N ILE A 133 -2.71 -0.68 -2.64
CA ILE A 133 -1.47 -1.27 -2.14
C ILE A 133 -1.66 -2.76 -2.11
N LEU A 134 -0.82 -3.46 -2.85
CA LEU A 134 -0.79 -4.91 -2.90
C LEU A 134 0.57 -5.39 -2.40
N GLU A 135 0.55 -6.25 -1.39
CA GLU A 135 1.75 -6.91 -0.90
C GLU A 135 1.73 -8.38 -1.29
N GLY A 136 2.86 -8.90 -1.76
CA GLY A 136 2.95 -10.32 -2.05
C GLY A 136 4.33 -10.80 -2.47
N LYS A 137 4.50 -12.12 -2.41
CA LYS A 137 5.72 -12.84 -2.83
C LYS A 137 5.61 -13.29 -4.29
N LEU A 138 5.35 -12.32 -5.18
CA LEU A 138 5.16 -12.58 -6.60
C LEU A 138 6.51 -12.59 -7.33
N THR A 139 6.70 -13.54 -8.24
CA THR A 139 7.85 -13.50 -9.14
C THR A 139 7.55 -12.63 -10.37
N VAL A 140 8.58 -12.10 -11.02
CA VAL A 140 8.43 -11.32 -12.28
C VAL A 140 7.70 -12.12 -13.36
N ASP A 141 7.95 -13.44 -13.44
CA ASP A 141 7.28 -14.33 -14.40
C ASP A 141 5.78 -14.46 -14.12
N GLU A 142 5.38 -14.47 -12.85
CA GLU A 142 3.98 -14.51 -12.45
C GLU A 142 3.26 -13.20 -12.75
N VAL A 143 3.92 -12.05 -12.54
CA VAL A 143 3.39 -10.75 -12.94
C VAL A 143 3.23 -10.66 -14.46
N ARG A 144 4.22 -11.15 -15.23
CA ARG A 144 4.14 -11.20 -16.70
C ARG A 144 3.02 -12.10 -17.22
N GLY A 145 2.74 -13.21 -16.54
CA GLY A 145 1.63 -14.10 -16.87
C GLY A 145 0.25 -13.45 -16.75
N ILE A 146 0.12 -12.41 -15.93
CA ILE A 146 -1.12 -11.64 -15.76
C ILE A 146 -1.30 -10.58 -16.87
N VAL A 147 -0.20 -9.99 -17.35
CA VAL A 147 -0.22 -8.84 -18.28
C VAL A 147 -0.24 -9.25 -19.77
N ASN A 148 0.33 -10.39 -20.12
CA ASN A 148 0.51 -10.81 -21.53
C ASN A 148 -0.65 -11.65 -22.12
N GLN A 149 -1.89 -11.38 -21.73
CA GLN A 149 -3.07 -11.99 -22.36
C GLN A 149 -4.06 -10.94 -22.83
#